data_AF-A0A6P6Y806-F1
#
_entry.id   AF-A0A6P6Y806-F1
#
_cell.length_a   1.000
_cell.length_b   1.000
_cell.length_c   1.000
_cell.angle_alpha   90.00
_cell.angle_beta   90.00
_cell.angle_gamma   90.00
#
_symmetry.space_group_name_H-M   'P 1'
#
loop_
_entity.id
_entity.type
_entity.pdbx_description
1 polymer ?
#
loop_
_entity_poly.entity_id
_entity_poly.type
_entity_poly.pdbx_seq_one_letter_code
_entity_poly.pdbx_strand_id
1 'polypeptide(L)'
;MAEMFRLIMKSHSFYIENRNLQITDEQLQLLIRNRKQSSTNQSKNMWTIFQIWQHQSSPQPQFTAWLYFLFAPTLIYRHSYPRTKSIRWKFVVNYSLQLLFTLIFWCYLNMAIIIKHNLHQLNLHKYYWHDMFGHLFNIWIMGIFNYYCLFYTIFHLWHNITGELLRFADRHYYDSFWNVNSLKQYYRQWNIIVQEWIYYYVYLSIHQWIKNHFLTTIFVTILSAFVHEFIIALSLGFCFPLLFLLFGFGGCKFFFLKSLIFKIFYFLSQPVICDMINHHNIGNKRWQNMFFIFQFHLGFGLMTTLYLLEGLSRINCPIMTTEENLQQYFIPRMLTCITIK
;
A
#
# COMPACT_ATOMS: atom_id res chain seq x y z
N MET A 1 -10.10 2.36 10.94
CA MET A 1 -8.65 2.67 10.81
C MET A 1 -8.27 3.20 9.43
N ALA A 2 -8.53 2.51 8.32
CA ALA A 2 -8.14 2.98 6.98
C ALA A 2 -8.67 4.38 6.63
N GLU A 3 -9.94 4.67 6.96
CA GLU A 3 -10.54 6.00 6.76
C GLU A 3 -9.84 7.11 7.54
N MET A 4 -9.37 6.83 8.75
CA MET A 4 -8.61 7.80 9.55
C MET A 4 -7.31 8.19 8.83
N PHE A 5 -6.55 7.21 8.34
CA PHE A 5 -5.32 7.49 7.58
C PHE A 5 -5.61 8.20 6.26
N ARG A 6 -6.70 7.84 5.56
CA ARG A 6 -7.15 8.54 4.35
C ARG A 6 -7.40 10.03 4.65
N LEU A 7 -8.13 10.33 5.72
CA LEU A 7 -8.41 11.70 6.13
C LEU A 7 -7.14 12.45 6.55
N ILE A 8 -6.23 11.82 7.31
CA ILE A 8 -4.93 12.42 7.67
C ILE A 8 -4.13 12.80 6.42
N MET A 9 -4.01 11.89 5.45
CA MET A 9 -3.29 12.15 4.21
C MET A 9 -3.93 13.28 3.40
N LYS A 10 -5.27 13.32 3.34
CA LYS A 10 -6.00 14.41 2.67
C LYS A 10 -5.82 15.75 3.37
N SER A 11 -5.94 15.79 4.69
CA SER A 11 -5.71 17.01 5.49
C SER A 11 -4.29 17.52 5.31
N HIS A 12 -3.29 16.63 5.30
CA HIS A 12 -1.90 16.97 5.04
C HIS A 12 -1.69 17.58 3.65
N SER A 13 -2.26 16.95 2.61
CA SER A 13 -2.19 17.47 1.24
C SER A 13 -2.86 18.84 1.12
N PHE A 14 -4.07 18.99 1.67
CA PHE A 14 -4.79 20.27 1.68
C PHE A 14 -3.98 21.36 2.38
N TYR A 15 -3.37 21.06 3.53
CA TYR A 15 -2.51 22.00 4.23
C TYR A 15 -1.30 22.40 3.38
N ILE A 16 -0.56 21.44 2.81
CA ILE A 16 0.66 21.74 2.04
C ILE A 16 0.35 22.60 0.81
N GLU A 17 -0.70 22.28 0.06
CA GLU A 17 -1.02 23.01 -1.16
C GLU A 17 -1.49 24.44 -0.87
N ASN A 18 -2.16 24.68 0.26
CA ASN A 18 -2.66 26.01 0.63
C ASN A 18 -1.74 26.79 1.58
N ARG A 19 -0.70 26.19 2.19
CA ARG A 19 0.17 26.87 3.18
C ARG A 19 0.83 28.12 2.61
N ASN A 20 1.18 28.10 1.33
CA ASN A 20 1.84 29.23 0.69
C ASN A 20 0.86 30.38 0.47
N LEU A 21 -0.42 30.10 0.17
CA LEU A 21 -1.47 31.11 -0.01
C LEU A 21 -1.79 31.88 1.28
N GLN A 22 -1.41 31.33 2.43
CA GLN A 22 -1.60 31.94 3.76
C GLN A 22 -0.46 32.84 4.21
N ILE A 23 0.60 33.01 3.41
CA ILE A 23 1.59 34.06 3.67
C ILE A 23 0.85 35.39 3.54
N THR A 24 0.59 36.05 4.67
CA THR A 24 -0.12 37.33 4.74
C THR A 24 0.56 38.34 3.84
N ASP A 25 -0.20 39.25 3.20
CA ASP A 25 0.39 40.35 2.41
C ASP A 25 1.48 41.10 3.18
N GLU A 26 1.37 41.20 4.51
CA GLU A 26 2.42 41.74 5.39
C GLU A 26 3.70 40.89 5.44
N GLN A 27 3.59 39.56 5.54
CA GLN A 27 4.75 38.66 5.52
C GLN A 27 5.41 38.63 4.15
N LEU A 28 4.61 38.69 3.08
CA LEU A 28 5.09 38.82 1.71
C LEU A 28 5.80 40.17 1.53
N GLN A 29 5.22 41.27 2.02
CA GLN A 29 5.83 42.60 1.98
C GLN A 29 7.10 42.67 2.81
N LEU A 30 7.16 42.01 3.97
CA LEU A 30 8.38 41.90 4.78
C LEU A 30 9.46 41.08 4.06
N LEU A 31 9.10 39.97 3.41
CA LEU A 31 10.04 39.19 2.59
C LEU A 31 10.54 39.98 1.37
N ILE A 32 9.67 40.77 0.72
CA ILE A 32 10.03 41.67 -0.37
C ILE A 32 10.91 42.83 0.13
N ARG A 33 10.60 43.41 1.30
CA ARG A 33 11.36 44.52 1.92
C ARG A 33 12.74 44.05 2.35
N ASN A 34 12.83 42.90 3.00
CA ASN A 34 14.09 42.25 3.38
C ASN A 34 14.93 41.89 2.13
N ARG A 35 14.29 41.56 1.00
CA ARG A 35 14.97 41.35 -0.29
C ARG A 35 15.44 42.63 -0.97
N LYS A 36 14.69 43.73 -0.91
CA LYS A 36 15.11 45.02 -1.47
C LYS A 36 16.36 45.55 -0.75
N GLN A 37 16.52 45.23 0.53
CA GLN A 37 17.76 45.49 1.26
C GLN A 37 18.91 44.55 0.88
N SER A 38 18.63 43.34 0.41
CA SER A 38 19.65 42.38 -0.05
C SER A 38 19.95 42.45 -1.56
N SER A 39 19.30 43.33 -2.32
CA SER A 39 19.40 43.39 -3.79
C SER A 39 20.46 44.37 -4.31
N THR A 40 21.68 44.29 -3.78
CA THR A 40 22.86 44.82 -4.49
C THR A 40 23.60 43.76 -5.28
N ASN A 41 23.25 42.47 -5.21
CA ASN A 41 23.83 41.49 -6.12
C ASN A 41 22.91 40.28 -6.40
N GLN A 42 22.93 39.88 -7.68
CA GLN A 42 22.51 38.59 -8.26
C GLN A 42 21.08 38.39 -8.78
N SER A 43 21.07 37.54 -9.81
CA SER A 43 20.16 37.42 -10.94
C SER A 43 18.76 36.93 -10.59
N LYS A 44 17.78 37.48 -11.33
CA LYS A 44 16.37 37.12 -11.27
C LYS A 44 16.19 35.67 -11.70
N ASN A 45 15.99 34.77 -10.74
CA ASN A 45 15.73 33.36 -11.00
C ASN A 45 14.29 33.21 -11.54
N MET A 46 14.12 32.66 -12.75
CA MET A 46 12.81 32.52 -13.43
C MET A 46 11.81 31.69 -12.60
N TRP A 47 12.31 30.71 -11.83
CA TRP A 47 11.54 29.92 -10.87
C TRP A 47 10.86 30.76 -9.79
N THR A 48 11.50 31.82 -9.32
CA THR A 48 10.89 32.72 -8.33
C THR A 48 9.81 33.61 -8.92
N ILE A 49 9.93 34.01 -10.18
CA ILE A 49 8.87 34.76 -10.89
C ILE A 49 7.66 33.85 -11.13
N PHE A 50 7.90 32.59 -11.51
CA PHE A 50 6.85 31.58 -11.67
C PHE A 50 6.08 31.34 -10.37
N GLN A 51 6.79 31.21 -9.23
CA GLN A 51 6.16 31.05 -7.92
C GLN A 51 5.32 32.27 -7.50
N ILE A 52 5.78 33.50 -7.80
CA ILE A 52 5.04 34.74 -7.51
C ILE A 52 3.77 34.83 -8.36
N TRP A 53 3.85 34.50 -9.65
CA TRP A 53 2.69 34.48 -10.55
C TRP A 53 1.65 33.43 -10.16
N GLN A 54 2.11 32.27 -9.72
CA GLN A 54 1.24 31.20 -9.23
C GLN A 54 0.53 31.58 -7.93
N HIS A 55 1.17 32.42 -7.09
CA HIS A 55 0.59 32.96 -5.86
C HIS A 55 -0.48 34.03 -6.13
N GLN A 56 -0.21 35.00 -7.01
CA GLN A 56 -1.15 36.07 -7.38
C GLN A 56 -2.40 35.58 -8.12
N SER A 57 -2.37 34.40 -8.73
CA SER A 57 -3.45 33.89 -9.57
C SER A 57 -4.33 32.83 -8.88
N SER A 58 -4.01 32.42 -7.65
CA SER A 58 -4.68 31.30 -6.99
C SER A 58 -5.87 31.76 -6.15
N PRO A 59 -7.11 31.42 -6.52
CA PRO A 59 -8.28 31.79 -5.74
C PRO A 59 -8.26 31.10 -4.37
N GLN A 60 -8.76 31.79 -3.33
CA GLN A 60 -8.92 31.22 -2.00
C GLN A 60 -9.66 29.87 -2.06
N PRO A 61 -9.29 28.89 -1.20
CA PRO A 61 -9.90 27.57 -1.23
C PRO A 61 -11.39 27.66 -0.89
N GLN A 62 -12.25 27.36 -1.86
CA GLN A 62 -13.68 27.28 -1.63
C GLN A 62 -14.04 26.02 -0.82
N PHE A 63 -14.94 26.16 0.14
CA PHE A 63 -15.44 25.04 0.96
C PHE A 63 -15.99 23.89 0.10
N THR A 64 -16.65 24.21 -1.02
CA THR A 64 -17.20 23.24 -1.98
C THR A 64 -16.11 22.41 -2.66
N ALA A 65 -14.97 23.01 -3.01
CA ALA A 65 -13.84 22.32 -3.62
C ALA A 65 -13.14 21.40 -2.61
N TRP A 66 -12.97 21.87 -1.37
CA TRP A 66 -12.47 21.05 -0.26
C TRP A 66 -13.38 19.86 0.02
N LEU A 67 -14.69 20.08 0.12
CA LEU A 67 -15.67 19.03 0.36
C LEU A 67 -15.67 18.00 -0.78
N TYR A 68 -15.58 18.44 -2.04
CA TYR A 68 -15.42 17.56 -3.18
C TYR A 68 -14.15 16.71 -3.08
N PHE A 69 -13.03 17.33 -2.73
CA PHE A 69 -11.75 16.64 -2.53
C PHE A 69 -11.84 15.56 -1.45
N LEU A 70 -12.57 15.79 -0.35
CA LEU A 70 -12.74 14.78 0.70
C LEU A 70 -13.32 13.47 0.18
N PHE A 71 -14.23 13.51 -0.81
CA PHE A 71 -14.83 12.30 -1.39
C PHE A 71 -14.11 11.80 -2.66
N ALA A 72 -13.37 12.66 -3.37
CA ALA A 72 -12.68 12.28 -4.59
C ALA A 72 -11.67 11.13 -4.36
N PRO A 73 -11.53 10.16 -5.28
CA PRO A 73 -10.60 9.03 -5.16
C PRO A 73 -9.16 9.46 -5.52
N THR A 74 -8.66 10.50 -4.83
CA THR A 74 -7.28 10.99 -4.91
C THR A 74 -6.85 11.53 -3.55
N LEU A 75 -5.55 11.55 -3.30
CA LEU A 75 -4.96 12.11 -2.08
C LEU A 75 -4.23 13.44 -2.33
N ILE A 76 -4.19 13.93 -3.58
CA ILE A 76 -3.58 15.20 -3.94
C ILE A 76 -4.67 16.25 -4.11
N TYR A 77 -4.63 17.29 -3.28
CA TYR A 77 -5.52 18.43 -3.37
C TYR A 77 -5.20 19.28 -4.60
N ARG A 78 -6.25 19.67 -5.33
CA ARG A 78 -6.20 20.65 -6.42
C ARG A 78 -7.46 21.50 -6.35
N HIS A 79 -7.37 22.78 -6.72
CA HIS A 79 -8.54 23.68 -6.77
C HIS A 79 -9.58 23.23 -7.80
N SER A 80 -9.13 22.57 -8.88
CA SER A 80 -10.01 21.97 -9.88
C SER A 80 -9.48 20.62 -10.34
N TYR A 81 -10.40 19.70 -10.60
CA TYR A 81 -10.10 18.37 -11.13
C TYR A 81 -10.76 18.21 -12.49
N PRO A 82 -10.20 17.39 -13.40
CA PRO A 82 -10.87 17.08 -14.66
C PRO A 82 -12.18 16.34 -14.36
N ARG A 83 -13.29 16.81 -14.97
CA ARG A 83 -14.63 16.26 -14.73
C ARG A 83 -15.26 15.66 -15.98
N THR A 84 -16.05 14.60 -15.80
CA THR A 84 -16.89 14.06 -16.86
C THR A 84 -18.14 14.93 -17.04
N LYS A 85 -18.69 14.95 -18.27
CA LYS A 85 -19.88 15.77 -18.61
C LYS A 85 -21.12 15.30 -17.84
N SER A 86 -21.35 13.99 -17.79
CA SER A 86 -22.49 13.36 -17.13
C SER A 86 -22.07 12.09 -16.40
N ILE A 87 -22.95 11.59 -15.52
CA ILE A 87 -22.80 10.30 -14.86
C ILE A 87 -23.37 9.23 -15.79
N ARG A 88 -22.57 8.22 -16.11
CA ARG A 88 -22.97 7.06 -16.89
C ARG A 88 -23.56 6.00 -15.96
N TRP A 89 -24.87 6.05 -15.70
CA TRP A 89 -25.53 5.14 -14.76
C TRP A 89 -25.37 3.66 -15.09
N LYS A 90 -25.35 3.28 -16.38
CA LYS A 90 -25.07 1.89 -16.79
C LYS A 90 -23.69 1.43 -16.32
N PHE A 91 -22.69 2.31 -16.35
CA PHE A 91 -21.36 2.03 -15.81
C PHE A 91 -21.45 1.83 -14.30
N VAL A 92 -22.06 2.77 -13.56
CA VAL A 92 -22.22 2.66 -12.10
C VAL A 92 -22.91 1.36 -11.69
N VAL A 93 -24.04 1.02 -12.32
CA VAL A 93 -24.81 -0.19 -12.02
C VAL A 93 -24.00 -1.45 -12.32
N ASN A 94 -23.33 -1.53 -13.47
CA ASN A 94 -22.49 -2.68 -13.82
C ASN A 94 -21.38 -2.92 -12.79
N TYR A 95 -20.65 -1.87 -12.42
CA TYR A 95 -19.59 -1.96 -11.42
C TYR A 95 -20.13 -2.28 -10.02
N SER A 96 -21.30 -1.74 -9.67
CA SER A 96 -21.95 -2.01 -8.37
C SER A 96 -22.43 -3.46 -8.26
N LEU A 97 -22.96 -4.04 -9.33
CA LEU A 97 -23.32 -5.45 -9.39
C LEU A 97 -22.08 -6.35 -9.30
N GLN A 98 -21.01 -6.00 -10.01
CA GLN A 98 -19.72 -6.71 -9.91
C GLN A 98 -19.16 -6.63 -8.48
N LEU A 99 -19.31 -5.48 -7.81
CA LEU A 99 -18.88 -5.28 -6.42
C LEU A 99 -19.66 -6.19 -5.48
N LEU A 100 -20.98 -6.21 -5.59
CA LEU A 100 -21.83 -7.06 -4.78
C LEU A 100 -21.50 -8.54 -4.99
N PHE A 101 -21.39 -8.98 -6.25
CA PHE A 101 -21.02 -10.36 -6.58
C PHE A 101 -19.65 -10.74 -6.04
N THR A 102 -18.64 -9.88 -6.23
CA THR A 102 -17.27 -10.12 -5.75
C THR A 102 -17.25 -10.22 -4.23
N LEU A 103 -17.96 -9.36 -3.50
CA LEU A 103 -18.05 -9.41 -2.04
C LEU A 103 -18.71 -10.71 -1.55
N ILE A 104 -19.85 -11.09 -2.14
CA ILE A 104 -20.55 -12.34 -1.78
C ILE A 104 -19.66 -13.55 -2.05
N PHE A 105 -19.05 -13.62 -3.24
CA PHE A 105 -18.15 -14.71 -3.62
C PHE A 105 -16.91 -14.77 -2.71
N TRP A 106 -16.33 -13.62 -2.39
CA TRP A 106 -15.18 -13.50 -1.50
C TRP A 106 -15.50 -13.98 -0.08
N CYS A 107 -16.63 -13.57 0.49
CA CYS A 107 -17.11 -14.05 1.79
C CYS A 107 -17.38 -15.56 1.76
N TYR A 108 -18.08 -16.06 0.74
CA TYR A 108 -18.39 -17.47 0.59
C TYR A 108 -17.12 -18.34 0.56
N LEU A 109 -16.11 -17.96 -0.24
CA LEU A 109 -14.88 -18.73 -0.34
C LEU A 109 -14.08 -18.75 0.96
N ASN A 110 -13.98 -17.62 1.68
CA ASN A 110 -13.31 -17.60 2.98
C ASN A 110 -14.04 -18.51 3.99
N MET A 111 -15.37 -18.40 4.06
CA MET A 111 -16.17 -19.25 4.96
C MET A 111 -16.05 -20.73 4.59
N ALA A 112 -16.11 -21.07 3.30
CA ALA A 112 -15.97 -22.45 2.83
C ALA A 112 -14.60 -23.04 3.19
N ILE A 113 -13.52 -22.28 3.05
CA ILE A 113 -12.17 -22.73 3.41
C ILE A 113 -12.03 -22.91 4.92
N ILE A 114 -12.52 -21.94 5.71
CA ILE A 114 -12.49 -21.98 7.18
C ILE A 114 -13.24 -23.20 7.71
N ILE A 115 -14.46 -23.44 7.22
CA ILE A 115 -15.32 -24.56 7.65
C ILE A 115 -14.74 -25.89 7.17
N LYS A 116 -14.43 -26.04 5.87
CA LYS A 116 -13.97 -27.32 5.31
C LYS A 116 -12.69 -27.83 5.96
N HIS A 117 -11.77 -26.93 6.28
CA HIS A 117 -10.47 -27.29 6.86
C HIS A 117 -10.48 -27.20 8.39
N ASN A 118 -11.65 -27.00 9.01
CA ASN A 118 -11.81 -26.82 10.45
C ASN A 118 -10.73 -25.89 11.04
N LEU A 119 -10.51 -24.74 10.40
CA LEU A 119 -9.40 -23.86 10.80
C LEU A 119 -9.54 -23.38 12.26
N HIS A 120 -10.76 -23.35 12.80
CA HIS A 120 -11.00 -23.06 14.22
C HIS A 120 -10.33 -24.06 15.17
N GLN A 121 -10.10 -25.30 14.74
CA GLN A 121 -9.46 -26.34 15.55
C GLN A 121 -7.93 -26.34 15.42
N LEU A 122 -7.36 -25.46 14.59
CA LEU A 122 -5.91 -25.32 14.51
C LEU A 122 -5.34 -24.95 15.89
N ASN A 123 -4.25 -25.63 16.24
CA ASN A 123 -3.56 -25.60 17.53
C ASN A 123 -4.28 -26.29 18.70
N LEU A 124 -5.48 -26.84 18.53
CA LEU A 124 -6.15 -27.63 19.58
C LEU A 124 -5.77 -29.12 19.57
N HIS A 125 -5.28 -29.63 18.44
CA HIS A 125 -4.91 -31.03 18.27
C HIS A 125 -3.51 -31.18 17.69
N LYS A 126 -2.84 -32.30 18.01
CA LYS A 126 -1.57 -32.68 17.38
C LYS A 126 -1.84 -33.12 15.95
N TYR A 127 -1.36 -32.38 14.98
CA TYR A 127 -1.40 -32.76 13.58
C TYR A 127 -0.12 -33.49 13.19
N TYR A 128 -0.24 -34.50 12.32
CA TYR A 128 0.93 -35.02 11.60
C TYR A 128 1.44 -33.95 10.63
N TRP A 129 2.76 -33.97 10.36
CA TRP A 129 3.41 -32.96 9.49
C TRP A 129 2.77 -32.84 8.11
N HIS A 130 2.32 -33.96 7.53
CA HIS A 130 1.64 -33.98 6.24
C HIS A 130 0.32 -33.20 6.26
N ASP A 131 -0.52 -33.44 7.27
CA ASP A 131 -1.83 -32.80 7.39
C ASP A 131 -1.68 -31.31 7.70
N MET A 132 -0.72 -30.96 8.57
CA MET A 132 -0.39 -29.57 8.85
C MET A 132 0.06 -28.83 7.60
N PHE A 133 0.91 -29.43 6.76
CA PHE A 133 1.31 -28.84 5.49
C PHE A 133 0.11 -28.62 4.55
N GLY A 134 -0.79 -29.59 4.45
CA GLY A 134 -2.03 -29.47 3.68
C GLY A 134 -2.88 -28.29 4.15
N HIS A 135 -3.07 -28.11 5.46
CA HIS A 135 -3.79 -26.96 6.00
C HIS A 135 -3.10 -25.63 5.69
N LEU A 136 -1.79 -25.53 5.93
CA LEU A 136 -1.02 -24.32 5.66
C LEU A 136 -1.03 -23.93 4.18
N PHE A 137 -0.99 -24.91 3.27
CA PHE A 137 -1.07 -24.67 1.84
C PHE A 137 -2.43 -24.13 1.40
N ASN A 138 -3.53 -24.64 1.96
CA ASN A 138 -4.86 -24.11 1.69
C ASN A 138 -5.03 -22.67 2.19
N ILE A 139 -4.50 -22.34 3.38
CA ILE A 139 -4.50 -20.96 3.89
C ILE A 139 -3.62 -20.05 3.02
N TRP A 140 -2.50 -20.56 2.52
CA TRP A 140 -1.62 -19.84 1.61
C TRP A 140 -2.35 -19.46 0.31
N ILE A 141 -3.06 -20.40 -0.33
CA ILE A 141 -3.91 -20.15 -1.50
C ILE A 141 -5.00 -19.13 -1.17
N MET A 142 -5.67 -19.29 -0.01
CA MET A 142 -6.69 -18.34 0.45
C MET A 142 -6.12 -16.92 0.57
N GLY A 143 -4.90 -16.76 1.09
CA GLY A 143 -4.23 -15.48 1.18
C GLY A 143 -4.00 -14.83 -0.19
N ILE A 144 -3.50 -15.59 -1.16
CA ILE A 144 -3.34 -15.11 -2.54
C ILE A 144 -4.69 -14.67 -3.13
N PHE A 145 -5.75 -15.44 -2.89
CA PHE A 145 -7.08 -15.09 -3.38
C PHE A 145 -7.62 -13.81 -2.72
N ASN A 146 -7.44 -13.68 -1.40
CA ASN A 146 -7.83 -12.51 -0.63
C ASN A 146 -7.11 -11.24 -1.10
N TYR A 147 -5.82 -11.36 -1.45
CA TYR A 147 -5.04 -10.29 -2.04
C TYR A 147 -5.71 -9.71 -3.30
N TYR A 148 -6.03 -10.56 -4.26
CA TYR A 148 -6.61 -10.13 -5.53
C TYR A 148 -8.04 -9.64 -5.39
N CYS A 149 -8.84 -10.26 -4.52
CA CYS A 149 -10.20 -9.79 -4.22
C CYS A 149 -10.19 -8.42 -3.58
N LEU A 150 -9.32 -8.19 -2.59
CA LEU A 150 -9.14 -6.88 -1.97
C LEU A 150 -8.71 -5.85 -3.02
N PHE A 151 -7.74 -6.20 -3.86
CA PHE A 151 -7.26 -5.33 -4.92
C PHE A 151 -8.39 -4.91 -5.87
N TYR A 152 -9.11 -5.89 -6.43
CA TYR A 152 -10.15 -5.65 -7.40
C TYR A 152 -11.33 -4.89 -6.80
N THR A 153 -11.77 -5.26 -5.60
CA THR A 153 -12.88 -4.62 -4.88
C THR A 153 -12.59 -3.14 -4.62
N ILE A 154 -11.41 -2.81 -4.10
CA ILE A 154 -11.08 -1.43 -3.70
C ILE A 154 -10.57 -0.62 -4.89
N PHE A 155 -9.47 -1.05 -5.52
CA PHE A 155 -8.77 -0.22 -6.50
C PHE A 155 -9.44 -0.17 -7.86
N HIS A 156 -10.17 -1.24 -8.22
CA HIS A 156 -10.91 -1.27 -9.48
C HIS A 156 -12.37 -0.87 -9.28
N LEU A 157 -13.16 -1.64 -8.53
CA LEU A 157 -14.60 -1.45 -8.46
C LEU A 157 -14.97 -0.18 -7.67
N TRP A 158 -14.55 -0.08 -6.41
CA TRP A 158 -14.93 1.03 -5.54
C TRP A 158 -14.44 2.39 -6.04
N HIS A 159 -13.18 2.50 -6.49
CA HIS A 159 -12.68 3.76 -7.04
C HIS A 159 -13.36 4.16 -8.36
N ASN A 160 -13.69 3.21 -9.25
CA ASN A 160 -14.43 3.56 -10.48
C ASN A 160 -15.88 3.97 -10.18
N ILE A 161 -16.55 3.34 -9.22
CA ILE A 161 -17.90 3.72 -8.79
C ILE A 161 -17.88 5.14 -8.21
N THR A 162 -17.02 5.37 -7.21
CA THR A 162 -16.89 6.69 -6.56
C THR A 162 -16.44 7.76 -7.56
N GLY A 163 -15.50 7.45 -8.44
CA GLY A 163 -15.05 8.34 -9.51
C GLY A 163 -16.16 8.70 -10.49
N GLU A 164 -16.99 7.74 -10.92
CA GLU A 164 -18.12 8.02 -11.80
C GLU A 164 -19.21 8.84 -11.11
N LEU A 165 -19.58 8.50 -9.87
CA LEU A 165 -20.59 9.24 -9.09
C LEU A 165 -20.20 10.70 -8.84
N LEU A 166 -18.91 10.96 -8.58
CA LEU A 166 -18.39 12.32 -8.38
C LEU A 166 -18.14 13.07 -9.70
N ARG A 167 -18.25 12.40 -10.86
CA ARG A 167 -17.79 12.88 -12.17
C ARG A 167 -16.30 13.20 -12.18
N PHE A 168 -15.50 12.42 -11.47
CA PHE A 168 -14.04 12.49 -11.48
C PHE A 168 -13.52 11.77 -12.73
N ALA A 169 -12.82 12.50 -13.60
CA ALA A 169 -12.36 11.98 -14.88
C ALA A 169 -10.98 11.30 -14.80
N ASP A 170 -10.16 11.64 -13.80
CA ASP A 170 -8.85 11.02 -13.61
C ASP A 170 -9.02 9.64 -12.97
N ARG A 171 -8.87 8.57 -13.76
CA ARG A 171 -9.13 7.19 -13.32
C ARG A 171 -7.87 6.33 -13.28
N HIS A 172 -6.72 6.98 -13.18
CA HIS A 172 -5.44 6.28 -13.14
C HIS A 172 -5.09 5.84 -11.70
N TYR A 173 -5.85 4.87 -11.18
CA TYR A 173 -5.67 4.40 -9.79
C TYR A 173 -4.52 3.40 -9.62
N TYR A 174 -4.22 2.65 -10.69
CA TYR A 174 -3.19 1.63 -10.77
C TYR A 174 -2.77 1.42 -12.24
N ASP A 175 -1.64 0.76 -12.44
CA ASP A 175 -1.08 0.40 -13.75
C ASP A 175 -0.79 -1.12 -13.79
N SER A 176 -0.11 -1.62 -14.81
CA SER A 176 0.15 -3.04 -15.06
C SER A 176 1.16 -3.66 -14.08
N PHE A 177 0.89 -3.59 -12.77
CA PHE A 177 1.76 -4.07 -11.70
C PHE A 177 2.01 -5.59 -11.75
N TRP A 178 1.17 -6.35 -12.46
CA TRP A 178 1.38 -7.77 -12.73
C TRP A 178 2.48 -8.03 -13.76
N ASN A 179 2.86 -7.04 -14.57
CA ASN A 179 3.89 -7.16 -15.62
C ASN A 179 5.27 -6.63 -15.16
N VAL A 180 5.50 -6.48 -13.86
CA VAL A 180 6.74 -5.91 -13.31
C VAL A 180 7.78 -6.97 -12.99
N ASN A 181 9.06 -6.58 -13.05
CA ASN A 181 10.19 -7.46 -12.72
C ASN A 181 11.01 -6.97 -11.51
N SER A 182 10.51 -5.93 -10.83
CA SER A 182 11.18 -5.34 -9.67
C SER A 182 10.20 -4.75 -8.66
N LEU A 183 10.55 -4.85 -7.38
CA LEU A 183 9.76 -4.29 -6.28
C LEU A 183 9.57 -2.77 -6.38
N LYS A 184 10.58 -2.06 -6.92
CA LYS A 184 10.51 -0.61 -7.16
C LYS A 184 9.42 -0.26 -8.19
N GLN A 185 9.29 -1.02 -9.26
CA GLN A 185 8.22 -0.82 -10.25
C GLN A 185 6.87 -1.18 -9.67
N TYR A 186 6.81 -2.29 -8.94
CA TYR A 186 5.60 -2.75 -8.27
C TYR A 186 4.98 -1.69 -7.34
N TYR A 187 5.78 -1.11 -6.43
CA TYR A 187 5.31 -0.05 -5.52
C TYR A 187 4.82 1.20 -6.26
N ARG A 188 5.34 1.46 -7.47
CA ARG A 188 4.92 2.60 -8.27
C ARG A 188 3.61 2.39 -9.03
N GLN A 189 3.25 1.14 -9.31
CA GLN A 189 2.17 0.80 -10.22
C GLN A 189 0.97 0.16 -9.55
N TRP A 190 1.11 -0.44 -8.36
CA TRP A 190 -0.03 -1.04 -7.66
C TRP A 190 -1.03 0.02 -7.20
N ASN A 191 -0.62 0.93 -6.31
CA ASN A 191 -1.53 1.92 -5.72
C ASN A 191 -1.00 3.32 -5.99
N ILE A 192 -1.36 3.86 -7.16
CA ILE A 192 -0.85 5.14 -7.63
C ILE A 192 -1.31 6.27 -6.72
N ILE A 193 -2.55 6.21 -6.22
CA ILE A 193 -3.13 7.22 -5.33
C ILE A 193 -2.23 7.46 -4.10
N VAL A 194 -1.82 6.39 -3.41
CA VAL A 194 -0.94 6.49 -2.23
C VAL A 194 0.50 6.77 -2.65
N GLN A 195 0.97 6.14 -3.73
CA GLN A 195 2.32 6.35 -4.23
C GLN A 195 2.61 7.81 -4.59
N GLU A 196 1.67 8.49 -5.25
CA GLU A 196 1.83 9.89 -5.62
C GLU A 196 1.85 10.78 -4.36
N TRP A 197 0.96 10.53 -3.40
CA TRP A 197 0.97 11.26 -2.12
C TRP A 197 2.31 11.09 -1.37
N ILE A 198 2.79 9.85 -1.26
CA ILE A 198 4.09 9.55 -0.65
C ILE A 198 5.21 10.25 -1.42
N TYR A 199 5.18 10.22 -2.75
CA TYR A 199 6.22 10.82 -3.57
C TYR A 199 6.28 12.35 -3.39
N TYR A 200 5.15 13.03 -3.59
CA TYR A 200 5.11 14.49 -3.56
C TYR A 200 5.31 15.07 -2.16
N TYR A 201 4.66 14.48 -1.15
CA TYR A 201 4.59 15.11 0.18
C TYR A 201 5.58 14.53 1.20
N VAL A 202 6.14 13.34 0.96
CA VAL A 202 7.10 12.72 1.88
C VAL A 202 8.46 12.60 1.21
N TYR A 203 8.55 11.90 0.07
CA TYR A 203 9.82 11.60 -0.58
C TYR A 203 10.58 12.86 -0.99
N LEU A 204 9.93 13.79 -1.71
CA LEU A 204 10.61 15.02 -2.16
C LEU A 204 11.11 15.86 -0.99
N SER A 205 10.31 15.99 0.07
CA SER A 205 10.69 16.76 1.27
C SER A 205 11.87 16.12 2.01
N ILE A 206 11.83 14.81 2.25
CA ILE A 206 12.93 14.09 2.90
C ILE A 206 14.18 14.08 2.02
N HIS A 207 14.02 13.95 0.71
CA HIS A 207 15.14 13.99 -0.22
C HIS A 207 15.86 15.33 -0.23
N GLN A 208 15.15 16.44 -0.11
CA GLN A 208 15.75 17.78 0.00
C GLN A 208 16.67 17.91 1.22
N TRP A 209 16.33 17.22 2.32
CA TRP A 209 17.12 17.21 3.56
C TRP A 209 18.29 16.24 3.49
N ILE A 210 18.04 14.98 3.11
CA ILE A 210 19.05 13.91 3.14
C ILE A 210 20.00 13.98 1.93
N LYS A 211 19.51 14.47 0.77
CA LYS A 211 20.24 14.53 -0.52
C LYS A 211 20.82 13.19 -1.00
N ASN A 212 20.28 12.07 -0.52
CA ASN A 212 20.68 10.72 -0.94
C ASN A 212 19.43 9.88 -1.27
N HIS A 213 19.32 9.42 -2.52
CA HIS A 213 18.17 8.66 -3.00
C HIS A 213 17.97 7.34 -2.27
N PHE A 214 19.06 6.64 -1.92
CA PHE A 214 18.99 5.34 -1.26
C PHE A 214 18.41 5.48 0.14
N LEU A 215 19.00 6.37 0.96
CA LEU A 215 18.54 6.64 2.32
C LEU A 215 17.10 7.18 2.34
N THR A 216 16.74 8.06 1.40
CA THR A 216 15.36 8.57 1.27
C THR A 216 14.38 7.43 0.97
N THR A 217 14.75 6.52 0.07
CA THR A 217 13.89 5.39 -0.31
C THR A 217 13.70 4.42 0.85
N ILE A 218 14.76 4.14 1.62
CA ILE A 218 14.69 3.32 2.83
C ILE A 218 13.75 3.97 3.84
N PHE A 219 13.94 5.26 4.13
CA PHE A 219 13.12 5.99 5.10
C PHE A 219 11.63 5.92 4.75
N VAL A 220 11.28 6.24 3.49
CA VAL A 220 9.89 6.21 3.03
C VAL A 220 9.31 4.79 3.06
N THR A 221 10.12 3.77 2.75
CA THR A 221 9.69 2.36 2.81
C THR A 221 9.42 1.93 4.26
N ILE A 222 10.30 2.27 5.20
CA ILE A 222 10.14 1.97 6.63
C ILE A 222 8.92 2.70 7.20
N LEU A 223 8.74 3.98 6.87
CA LEU A 223 7.57 4.76 7.29
C LEU A 223 6.27 4.12 6.77
N SER A 224 6.24 3.74 5.50
CA SER A 224 5.11 3.02 4.92
C SER A 224 4.87 1.67 5.61
N ALA A 225 5.94 0.89 5.86
CA ALA A 225 5.87 -0.39 6.59
C ALA A 225 5.20 -0.23 7.96
N PHE A 226 5.62 0.80 8.70
CA PHE A 226 5.12 1.10 10.04
C PHE A 226 3.64 1.44 10.02
N VAL A 227 3.21 2.29 9.08
CA VAL A 227 1.79 2.65 8.94
C VAL A 227 0.93 1.43 8.60
N HIS A 228 1.38 0.56 7.69
CA HIS A 228 0.63 -0.66 7.36
C HIS A 228 0.52 -1.61 8.56
N GLU A 229 1.61 -1.84 9.28
CA GLU A 229 1.60 -2.65 10.50
C GLU A 229 0.66 -2.05 11.55
N PHE A 230 0.70 -0.74 11.74
CA PHE A 230 -0.15 -0.05 12.70
C PHE A 230 -1.65 -0.20 12.36
N ILE A 231 -2.02 -0.11 11.08
CA ILE A 231 -3.39 -0.35 10.63
C ILE A 231 -3.82 -1.78 10.91
N ILE A 232 -2.97 -2.78 10.61
CA ILE A 232 -3.27 -4.19 10.85
C ILE A 232 -3.37 -4.48 12.34
N ALA A 233 -2.40 -4.02 13.14
CA ALA A 233 -2.35 -4.28 14.58
C ALA A 233 -3.59 -3.75 15.29
N LEU A 234 -4.04 -2.54 14.94
CA LEU A 234 -5.28 -1.97 15.50
C LEU A 234 -6.55 -2.64 14.97
N SER A 235 -6.53 -3.17 13.74
CA SER A 235 -7.69 -3.88 13.19
C SER A 235 -7.85 -5.29 13.76
N LEU A 236 -6.74 -5.95 14.09
CA LEU A 236 -6.72 -7.31 14.65
C LEU A 236 -6.71 -7.33 16.19
N GLY A 237 -6.39 -6.20 16.84
CA GLY A 237 -6.31 -6.11 18.30
C GLY A 237 -5.07 -6.76 18.91
N PHE A 238 -4.01 -6.98 18.14
CA PHE A 238 -2.71 -7.47 18.61
C PHE A 238 -1.57 -6.98 17.72
N CYS A 239 -0.36 -6.91 18.27
CA CYS A 239 0.82 -6.50 17.52
C CYS A 239 1.68 -7.71 17.16
N PHE A 240 1.76 -8.03 15.87
CA PHE A 240 2.62 -9.09 15.35
C PHE A 240 3.37 -8.53 14.14
N PRO A 241 4.58 -7.95 14.32
CA PRO A 241 5.23 -7.05 13.36
C PRO A 241 5.81 -7.74 12.10
N LEU A 242 5.14 -8.79 11.61
CA LEU A 242 5.58 -9.57 10.47
C LEU A 242 5.52 -8.76 9.18
N LEU A 243 4.44 -8.00 8.94
CA LEU A 243 4.36 -7.15 7.75
C LEU A 243 5.44 -6.08 7.79
N PHE A 244 5.66 -5.43 8.93
CA PHE A 244 6.74 -4.47 9.09
C PHE A 244 8.11 -5.07 8.71
N LEU A 245 8.40 -6.28 9.18
CA LEU A 245 9.66 -6.97 8.89
C LEU A 245 9.79 -7.36 7.41
N LEU A 246 8.75 -7.95 6.81
CA LEU A 246 8.77 -8.40 5.42
C LEU A 246 8.77 -7.22 4.43
N PHE A 247 7.93 -6.21 4.66
CA PHE A 247 7.80 -5.04 3.78
C PHE A 247 8.96 -4.05 3.98
N GLY A 248 9.31 -3.74 5.23
CA GLY A 248 10.35 -2.77 5.60
C GLY A 248 11.77 -3.27 5.36
N PHE A 249 12.12 -4.48 5.84
CA PHE A 249 13.47 -5.02 5.71
C PHE A 249 13.62 -5.98 4.53
N GLY A 250 12.59 -6.75 4.18
CA GLY A 250 12.60 -7.58 2.97
C GLY A 250 12.81 -6.72 1.72
N GLY A 251 12.12 -5.58 1.60
CA GLY A 251 12.37 -4.63 0.50
C GLY A 251 13.81 -4.10 0.41
N CYS A 252 14.51 -4.00 1.55
CA CYS A 252 15.88 -3.48 1.62
C CYS A 252 16.97 -4.54 1.36
N LYS A 253 16.76 -5.82 1.76
CA LYS A 253 17.72 -6.91 1.53
C LYS A 253 17.58 -7.60 0.15
N PHE A 254 16.46 -7.39 -0.55
CA PHE A 254 16.25 -7.94 -1.90
C PHE A 254 17.09 -7.26 -3.01
N PHE A 255 17.84 -6.19 -2.69
CA PHE A 255 18.90 -5.69 -3.58
C PHE A 255 20.16 -6.57 -3.56
N PHE A 256 20.39 -7.37 -2.50
CA PHE A 256 21.59 -8.19 -2.33
C PHE A 256 21.35 -9.70 -2.56
N LEU A 257 20.18 -10.23 -2.19
CA LEU A 257 19.83 -11.65 -2.38
C LEU A 257 19.46 -12.03 -3.83
N LYS A 258 19.44 -11.07 -4.74
CA LYS A 258 19.28 -11.30 -6.19
C LYS A 258 20.37 -12.21 -6.78
N SER A 259 21.53 -12.34 -6.14
CA SER A 259 22.64 -13.14 -6.69
C SER A 259 22.58 -14.62 -6.28
N LEU A 260 22.28 -14.94 -5.02
CA LEU A 260 22.43 -16.31 -4.50
C LEU A 260 21.19 -17.17 -4.75
N ILE A 261 20.00 -16.69 -4.40
CA ILE A 261 18.74 -17.45 -4.55
C ILE A 261 18.32 -17.54 -6.02
N PHE A 262 18.53 -16.47 -6.80
CA PHE A 262 18.33 -16.52 -8.25
C PHE A 262 19.29 -17.52 -8.91
N LYS A 263 20.56 -17.61 -8.48
CA LYS A 263 21.49 -18.64 -8.98
C LYS A 263 21.04 -20.05 -8.59
N ILE A 264 20.58 -20.26 -7.36
CA ILE A 264 20.07 -21.57 -6.91
C ILE A 264 18.82 -21.96 -7.70
N PHE A 265 17.86 -21.05 -7.88
CA PHE A 265 16.64 -21.31 -8.64
C PHE A 265 16.94 -21.50 -10.14
N TYR A 266 17.82 -20.68 -10.72
CA TYR A 266 18.31 -20.81 -12.10
C TYR A 266 19.04 -22.15 -12.31
N PHE A 267 19.86 -22.59 -11.35
CA PHE A 267 20.58 -23.86 -11.34
C PHE A 267 19.64 -25.06 -11.20
N LEU A 268 18.62 -24.98 -10.34
CA LEU A 268 17.60 -26.01 -10.18
C LEU A 268 16.64 -26.11 -11.38
N SER A 269 16.46 -25.02 -12.14
CA SER A 269 15.62 -24.99 -13.35
C SER A 269 16.35 -25.39 -14.65
N GLN A 270 17.66 -25.68 -14.59
CA GLN A 270 18.47 -26.05 -15.77
C GLN A 270 17.97 -27.24 -16.58
N PRO A 271 17.46 -28.36 -16.00
CA PRO A 271 17.10 -29.51 -16.82
C PRO A 271 15.85 -29.28 -17.71
N VAL A 272 15.14 -28.15 -17.56
CA VAL A 272 13.96 -27.78 -18.38
C VAL A 272 14.27 -26.65 -19.38
N ILE A 273 15.41 -25.96 -19.27
CA ILE A 273 15.67 -24.68 -19.95
C ILE A 273 16.67 -24.79 -21.13
N CYS A 274 17.35 -25.92 -21.32
CA CYS A 274 18.35 -26.06 -22.39
C CYS A 274 17.83 -25.87 -23.82
N ASP A 275 16.52 -26.00 -24.08
CA ASP A 275 15.96 -25.92 -25.44
C ASP A 275 15.52 -24.52 -25.90
N MET A 276 15.63 -23.46 -25.07
CA MET A 276 15.13 -22.11 -25.45
C MET A 276 16.17 -20.98 -25.38
N ILE A 277 17.46 -21.30 -25.55
CA ILE A 277 18.58 -20.34 -25.55
C ILE A 277 18.77 -19.70 -26.94
N ASN A 278 17.71 -19.15 -27.55
CA ASN A 278 17.86 -18.36 -28.79
C ASN A 278 17.12 -17.00 -28.79
N HIS A 279 16.48 -16.58 -27.70
CA HIS A 279 15.89 -15.23 -27.55
C HIS A 279 16.36 -14.52 -26.28
N HIS A 280 17.63 -14.12 -26.29
CA HIS A 280 18.44 -13.74 -25.12
C HIS A 280 17.97 -12.54 -24.28
N ASN A 281 17.07 -11.67 -24.77
CA ASN A 281 16.61 -10.47 -24.03
C ASN A 281 15.14 -10.50 -23.58
N ILE A 282 14.26 -11.19 -24.29
CA ILE A 282 12.83 -11.24 -23.97
C ILE A 282 12.54 -12.37 -22.98
N GLY A 283 13.20 -13.52 -23.12
CA GLY A 283 13.08 -14.64 -22.19
C GLY A 283 13.46 -14.23 -20.76
N ASN A 284 14.54 -13.48 -20.60
CA ASN A 284 15.05 -13.06 -19.29
C ASN A 284 14.04 -12.16 -18.54
N LYS A 285 13.36 -11.22 -19.22
CA LYS A 285 12.35 -10.36 -18.57
C LYS A 285 11.11 -11.15 -18.12
N ARG A 286 10.65 -12.12 -18.92
CA ARG A 286 9.50 -12.97 -18.58
C ARG A 286 9.81 -13.83 -17.35
N TRP A 287 10.97 -14.48 -17.31
CA TRP A 287 11.41 -15.27 -16.17
C TRP A 287 11.57 -14.42 -14.90
N GLN A 288 12.13 -13.22 -15.01
CA GLN A 288 12.22 -12.29 -13.87
C GLN A 288 10.84 -11.87 -13.34
N ASN A 289 9.88 -11.63 -14.22
CA ASN A 289 8.50 -11.34 -13.83
C ASN A 289 7.85 -12.55 -13.13
N MET A 290 7.96 -13.76 -13.69
CA MET A 290 7.44 -14.98 -13.07
C MET A 290 8.05 -15.22 -11.68
N PHE A 291 9.37 -15.05 -11.56
CA PHE A 291 10.07 -15.19 -10.28
C PHE A 291 9.60 -14.13 -9.27
N PHE A 292 9.44 -12.88 -9.70
CA PHE A 292 8.91 -11.81 -8.85
C PHE A 292 7.50 -12.13 -8.36
N ILE A 293 6.61 -12.55 -9.26
CA ILE A 293 5.24 -12.93 -8.95
C ILE A 293 5.22 -14.10 -7.95
N PHE A 294 6.01 -15.15 -8.20
CA PHE A 294 6.10 -16.31 -7.31
C PHE A 294 6.54 -15.90 -5.90
N GLN A 295 7.60 -15.09 -5.81
CA GLN A 295 8.12 -14.60 -4.53
C GLN A 295 7.10 -13.71 -3.80
N PHE A 296 6.40 -12.85 -4.55
CA PHE A 296 5.36 -12.00 -3.99
C PHE A 296 4.23 -12.84 -3.37
N HIS A 297 3.75 -13.85 -4.09
CA HIS A 297 2.74 -14.79 -3.59
C HIS A 297 3.22 -15.59 -2.40
N LEU A 298 4.48 -16.05 -2.41
CA LEU A 298 5.08 -16.73 -1.28
C LEU A 298 5.06 -15.84 -0.02
N GLY A 299 5.50 -14.59 -0.15
CA GLY A 299 5.52 -13.63 0.96
C GLY A 299 4.12 -13.27 1.47
N PHE A 300 3.19 -12.96 0.57
CA PHE A 300 1.84 -12.56 0.96
C PHE A 300 1.04 -13.73 1.56
N GLY A 301 1.16 -14.92 0.99
CA GLY A 301 0.52 -16.11 1.52
C GLY A 301 1.08 -16.50 2.89
N LEU A 302 2.41 -16.48 3.07
CA LEU A 302 3.05 -16.71 4.37
C LEU A 302 2.54 -15.72 5.42
N MET A 303 2.48 -14.43 5.06
CA MET A 303 1.96 -13.38 5.92
C MET A 303 0.52 -13.66 6.35
N THR A 304 -0.36 -13.96 5.39
CA THR A 304 -1.77 -14.26 5.69
C THR A 304 -1.90 -15.47 6.61
N THR A 305 -1.13 -16.53 6.34
CA THR A 305 -1.14 -17.75 7.15
C THR A 305 -0.72 -17.46 8.59
N LEU A 306 0.38 -16.74 8.80
CA LEU A 306 0.87 -16.45 10.15
C LEU A 306 -0.04 -15.49 10.93
N TYR A 307 -0.59 -14.45 10.30
CA TYR A 307 -1.57 -13.59 10.98
C TYR A 307 -2.85 -14.33 11.33
N LEU A 308 -3.34 -15.21 10.45
CA LEU A 308 -4.53 -16.02 10.73
C LEU A 308 -4.28 -16.99 11.89
N LEU A 309 -3.14 -17.71 11.87
CA LEU A 309 -2.75 -18.61 12.95
C LEU A 309 -2.62 -17.89 14.28
N GLU A 310 -2.03 -16.69 14.29
CA GLU A 310 -1.90 -15.88 15.50
C GLU A 310 -3.27 -15.44 16.03
N GLY A 311 -4.15 -14.97 15.14
CA GLY A 311 -5.52 -14.60 15.50
C GLY A 311 -6.33 -15.76 16.07
N LEU A 312 -6.27 -16.93 15.42
CA LEU A 312 -6.94 -18.15 15.89
C LEU A 312 -6.36 -18.64 17.22
N SER A 313 -5.05 -18.58 17.40
CA SER A 313 -4.39 -18.95 18.66
C SER A 313 -4.85 -18.06 19.81
N ARG A 314 -5.10 -16.76 19.56
CA ARG A 314 -5.62 -15.84 20.58
C ARG A 314 -7.08 -16.11 20.95
N ILE A 315 -7.90 -16.56 20.00
CA ILE A 315 -9.28 -16.97 20.25
C ILE A 315 -9.31 -18.27 21.06
N ASN A 316 -8.51 -19.26 20.65
CA ASN A 316 -8.48 -20.59 21.25
C ASN A 316 -7.80 -20.62 22.64
N CYS A 317 -6.82 -19.74 22.88
CA CYS A 317 -6.13 -19.59 24.16
C CYS A 317 -6.33 -18.16 24.72
N PRO A 318 -7.49 -17.81 25.32
CA PRO A 318 -7.72 -16.48 25.90
C PRO A 318 -6.89 -16.25 27.19
N ILE A 319 -6.63 -14.98 27.53
CA ILE A 319 -5.92 -14.62 28.78
C ILE A 319 -6.88 -14.87 29.96
N MET A 320 -6.42 -15.62 30.95
CA MET A 320 -7.20 -15.87 32.18
C MET A 320 -6.93 -14.85 33.29
N THR A 321 -5.91 -13.99 33.18
CA THR A 321 -5.54 -13.01 34.22
C THR A 321 -6.19 -11.66 33.98
N THR A 322 -6.75 -11.06 35.04
CA THR A 322 -7.45 -9.76 35.05
C THR A 322 -6.53 -8.54 34.96
N GLU A 323 -5.21 -8.70 34.98
CA GLU A 323 -4.25 -7.60 34.85
C GLU A 323 -3.93 -7.32 33.37
N GLU A 324 -4.32 -6.13 32.90
CA GLU A 324 -4.02 -5.64 31.55
C GLU A 324 -2.52 -5.32 31.38
N ASN A 325 -1.71 -6.34 31.11
CA ASN A 325 -0.30 -6.15 30.78
C ASN A 325 -0.11 -5.89 29.29
N LEU A 326 0.31 -4.67 28.93
CA LEU A 326 0.60 -4.25 27.53
C LEU A 326 1.51 -5.23 26.77
N GLN A 327 2.43 -5.91 27.46
CA GLN A 327 3.33 -6.91 26.86
C GLN A 327 2.58 -8.09 26.21
N GLN A 328 1.38 -8.42 26.68
CA GLN A 328 0.59 -9.54 26.16
C GLN A 328 0.10 -9.32 24.71
N TYR A 329 0.07 -8.08 24.25
CA TYR A 329 -0.26 -7.74 22.87
C TYR A 329 0.91 -8.00 21.90
N PHE A 330 2.14 -8.08 22.39
CA PHE A 330 3.36 -8.27 21.59
C PHE A 330 3.89 -9.70 21.61
N ILE A 331 3.53 -10.49 22.62
CA ILE A 331 3.95 -11.90 22.73
C ILE A 331 3.10 -12.75 21.77
N PRO A 332 3.71 -13.45 20.78
CA PRO A 332 2.97 -14.28 19.83
C PRO A 332 2.40 -15.52 20.53
N ARG A 333 1.09 -15.72 20.41
CA ARG A 333 0.40 -16.86 21.02
C ARG A 333 0.52 -18.14 20.22
N MET A 334 0.75 -18.04 18.92
CA MET A 334 1.04 -19.22 18.10
C MET A 334 2.23 -20.04 18.63
N LEU A 335 3.18 -19.39 19.34
CA LEU A 335 4.35 -20.05 19.94
C LEU A 335 4.16 -20.40 21.42
N THR A 336 3.29 -19.69 22.14
CA THR A 336 3.15 -19.81 23.60
C THR A 336 1.86 -20.48 24.06
N CYS A 337 0.88 -20.65 23.18
CA CYS A 337 -0.34 -21.41 23.43
C CYS A 337 0.02 -22.90 23.53
N ILE A 338 0.26 -23.36 24.75
CA ILE A 338 0.41 -24.77 25.10
C ILE A 338 -1.00 -25.32 25.32
N THR A 339 -1.76 -25.53 24.25
CA THR A 339 -2.95 -26.39 24.30
C THR A 339 -2.47 -27.84 24.23
N ILE A 340 -1.93 -28.32 25.35
CA ILE A 340 -1.82 -29.76 25.61
C ILE A 340 -3.09 -30.15 26.36
N LYS A 341 -4.04 -30.70 25.62
CA LYS A 341 -5.01 -31.66 26.16
C LYS A 341 -4.93 -32.94 25.35
#